data_AF-A0A2K8VFG0-F1
#
_entry.id   AF-A0A2K8VFG0-F1
#
_cell.length_a   1.000
_cell.length_b   1.000
_cell.length_c   1.000
_cell.angle_alpha   90.00
_cell.angle_beta   90.00
_cell.angle_gamma   90.00
#
_symmetry.space_group_name_H-M   'P 1'
#
loop_
_entity.id
_entity.type
_entity.pdbx_description
1 polymer ?
#
loop_
_entity_poly.entity_id
_entity_poly.type
_entity_poly.pdbx_seq_one_letter_code
_entity_poly.pdbx_strand_id
1 'polypeptide(L)'
;MKNRPKITLILLFLAYSCFAQKVYQKNYLDNGKIKSEGWMENDKKEKYWVFNYKNENNKEKGHYNNGLRNKYWYFYNRDTSKSKEGYFVKSLKNKW
;
A
#
# COMPACT_ATOMS: atom_id res chain seq x y z
N MET A 1 -4.72 47.08 -21.52
CA MET A 1 -5.10 45.85 -20.78
C MET A 1 -4.41 44.64 -21.40
N LYS A 2 -3.27 44.18 -20.86
CA LYS A 2 -2.59 42.95 -21.33
C LYS A 2 -3.03 41.76 -20.46
N ASN A 3 -4.14 41.15 -20.83
CA ASN A 3 -4.60 39.89 -20.22
C ASN A 3 -3.90 38.71 -20.89
N ARG A 4 -2.85 38.11 -20.28
CA ARG A 4 -2.51 36.67 -20.48
C ARG A 4 -1.68 36.08 -19.32
N PRO A 5 -2.33 35.47 -18.31
CA PRO A 5 -1.71 34.39 -17.54
C PRO A 5 -2.58 33.12 -17.58
N LYS A 6 -2.94 32.64 -18.78
CA LYS A 6 -3.65 31.35 -18.91
C LYS A 6 -2.68 30.17 -19.03
N ILE A 7 -1.56 30.34 -19.72
CA ILE A 7 -0.58 29.26 -19.97
C ILE A 7 0.27 28.95 -18.73
N THR A 8 0.69 29.97 -17.98
CA THR A 8 1.43 29.80 -16.72
C THR A 8 0.60 29.08 -15.65
N LEU A 9 -0.71 29.36 -15.56
CA LEU A 9 -1.60 28.62 -14.67
C LEU A 9 -1.73 27.14 -15.06
N ILE A 10 -1.81 26.85 -16.37
CA ILE A 10 -1.90 25.47 -16.89
C ILE A 10 -0.61 24.68 -16.62
N LEU A 11 0.56 25.30 -16.78
CA LEU A 11 1.86 24.67 -16.49
C LEU A 11 2.05 24.38 -14.99
N LEU A 12 1.59 25.28 -14.11
CA LEU A 12 1.56 25.03 -12.67
C LEU A 12 0.62 23.86 -12.34
N PHE A 13 -0.58 23.80 -12.93
CA PHE A 13 -1.54 22.72 -12.69
C PHE A 13 -1.04 21.34 -13.16
N LEU A 14 -0.34 21.30 -14.30
CA LEU A 14 0.31 20.08 -14.80
C LEU A 14 1.45 19.61 -13.89
N ALA A 15 2.26 20.52 -13.34
CA ALA A 15 3.32 20.17 -12.39
C ALA A 15 2.75 19.58 -11.08
N TYR A 16 1.61 20.07 -10.59
CA TYR A 16 0.95 19.51 -9.41
C TYR A 16 0.40 18.09 -9.61
N SER A 17 -0.04 17.76 -10.82
CA SER A 17 -0.60 16.42 -11.12
C SER A 17 0.41 15.28 -11.03
N CYS A 18 1.72 15.59 -11.03
CA CYS A 18 2.79 14.59 -10.97
C CYS A 18 3.07 14.07 -9.55
N PHE A 19 2.66 14.79 -8.50
CA PHE A 19 3.03 14.45 -7.12
C PHE A 19 2.13 13.41 -6.43
N ALA A 20 1.05 12.94 -7.08
CA ALA A 20 0.02 12.12 -6.42
C ALA A 20 -0.23 10.73 -7.05
N GLN A 21 0.71 10.21 -7.84
CA GLN A 21 0.50 8.89 -8.47
C GLN A 21 0.85 7.74 -7.51
N LYS A 22 -0.10 6.81 -7.33
CA LYS A 22 0.15 5.55 -6.61
C LYS A 22 1.09 4.66 -7.40
N VAL A 23 2.11 4.12 -6.73
CA VAL A 23 3.09 3.20 -7.32
C VAL A 23 2.87 1.80 -6.74
N TYR A 24 2.91 0.76 -7.57
CA TYR A 24 2.89 -0.62 -7.08
C TYR A 24 4.32 -1.07 -6.77
N GLN A 25 4.60 -1.39 -5.51
CA GLN A 25 5.93 -1.78 -5.05
C GLN A 25 5.98 -3.28 -4.79
N LYS A 26 7.07 -3.91 -5.24
CA LYS A 26 7.46 -5.29 -4.89
C LYS A 26 8.80 -5.27 -4.17
N ASN A 27 8.87 -5.91 -3.02
CA ASN A 27 10.12 -6.16 -2.30
C ASN A 27 10.45 -7.64 -2.39
N TYR A 28 11.72 -7.95 -2.64
CA TYR A 28 12.19 -9.31 -2.85
C TYR A 28 13.08 -9.78 -1.68
N LEU A 29 13.14 -11.08 -1.50
CA LEU A 29 14.12 -11.77 -0.66
C LEU A 29 15.42 -11.96 -1.46
N ASP A 30 16.51 -12.33 -0.77
CA ASP A 30 17.83 -12.56 -1.39
C ASP A 30 17.79 -13.65 -2.49
N ASN A 31 16.84 -14.57 -2.39
CA ASN A 31 16.61 -15.63 -3.39
C ASN A 31 15.67 -15.22 -4.53
N GLY A 32 15.37 -13.92 -4.68
CA GLY A 32 14.52 -13.37 -5.76
C GLY A 32 13.01 -13.55 -5.56
N LYS A 33 12.56 -14.21 -4.48
CA LYS A 33 11.13 -14.43 -4.20
C LYS A 33 10.48 -13.19 -3.61
N ILE A 34 9.19 -12.97 -3.87
CA ILE A 34 8.46 -11.78 -3.36
C ILE A 34 8.29 -11.89 -1.85
N LYS A 35 8.89 -10.93 -1.11
CA LYS A 35 8.75 -10.75 0.34
C LYS A 35 7.45 -10.04 0.70
N SER A 36 7.13 -9.00 -0.06
CA SER A 36 5.93 -8.20 0.14
C SER A 36 5.61 -7.37 -1.10
N GLU A 37 4.34 -7.11 -1.34
CA GLU A 37 3.92 -6.25 -2.43
C GLU A 37 2.63 -5.50 -2.10
N GLY A 38 2.44 -4.34 -2.74
CA GLY A 38 1.24 -3.54 -2.59
C GLY A 38 1.41 -2.12 -3.12
N TRP A 39 0.40 -1.29 -2.89
CA TRP A 39 0.40 0.09 -3.38
C TRP A 39 1.11 1.04 -2.42
N MET A 40 1.81 2.02 -2.96
CA MET A 40 2.49 3.09 -2.25
C MET A 40 1.98 4.45 -2.73
N GLU A 41 1.90 5.41 -1.84
CA GLU A 41 1.62 6.83 -2.13
C GLU A 41 2.38 7.66 -1.10
N ASN A 42 3.16 8.66 -1.54
CA ASN A 42 3.93 9.54 -0.65
C ASN A 42 4.76 8.77 0.39
N ASP A 43 5.53 7.77 -0.05
CA ASP A 43 6.36 6.88 0.77
C ASP A 43 5.63 6.05 1.83
N LYS A 44 4.30 5.95 1.72
CA LYS A 44 3.46 5.20 2.64
C LYS A 44 2.69 4.09 1.94
N LYS A 45 2.51 2.98 2.68
CA LYS A 45 1.66 1.88 2.23
C LYS A 45 0.22 2.33 2.09
N GLU A 46 -0.39 1.94 0.99
CA GLU A 46 -1.75 2.24 0.59
C GLU A 46 -2.45 0.98 0.07
N LYS A 47 -3.79 0.99 0.10
CA LYS A 47 -4.64 -0.07 -0.45
C LYS A 47 -4.17 -1.47 -0.03
N TYR A 48 -4.34 -2.48 -0.87
CA TYR A 48 -4.04 -3.86 -0.54
C TYR A 48 -2.54 -4.12 -0.50
N TRP A 49 -2.11 -4.89 0.51
CA TRP A 49 -0.77 -5.40 0.67
C TRP A 49 -0.79 -6.88 0.98
N VAL A 50 0.22 -7.57 0.48
CA VAL A 50 0.53 -8.97 0.74
C VAL A 50 1.95 -9.07 1.28
N PHE A 51 2.14 -9.92 2.28
CA PHE A 51 3.45 -10.27 2.83
C PHE A 51 3.57 -11.78 2.83
N ASN A 52 4.72 -12.29 2.41
CA ASN A 52 4.96 -13.72 2.27
C ASN A 52 6.08 -14.18 3.23
N TYR A 53 6.03 -15.45 3.59
CA TYR A 53 7.12 -16.16 4.23
C TYR A 53 8.24 -16.48 3.22
N LYS A 54 9.40 -16.94 3.72
CA LYS A 54 10.52 -17.40 2.87
C LYS A 54 10.14 -18.59 1.97
N ASN A 55 9.14 -19.36 2.35
CA ASN A 55 8.57 -20.47 1.57
C ASN A 55 7.42 -20.02 0.66
N GLU A 56 7.29 -18.72 0.37
CA GLU A 56 6.30 -18.12 -0.54
C GLU A 56 4.85 -18.16 -0.08
N ASN A 57 4.55 -18.88 0.99
CA ASN A 57 3.23 -18.86 1.59
C ASN A 57 2.87 -17.46 2.10
N ASN A 58 1.61 -17.07 1.93
CA ASN A 58 1.07 -15.84 2.50
C ASN A 58 1.31 -15.85 4.01
N LYS A 59 1.87 -14.76 4.53
CA LYS A 59 2.04 -14.51 5.96
C LYS A 59 0.92 -13.64 6.49
N GLU A 60 0.66 -12.53 5.83
CA GLU A 60 -0.44 -11.64 6.16
C GLU A 60 -0.84 -10.83 4.92
N LYS A 61 -2.11 -10.46 4.86
CA LYS A 61 -2.63 -9.62 3.78
C LYS A 61 -3.81 -8.80 4.26
N GLY A 62 -3.95 -7.59 3.74
CA GLY A 62 -4.98 -6.66 4.15
C GLY A 62 -4.78 -5.28 3.55
N HIS A 63 -5.55 -4.30 4.02
CA HIS A 63 -5.47 -2.95 3.49
C HIS A 63 -4.66 -2.02 4.39
N TYR A 64 -3.91 -1.12 3.78
CA TYR A 64 -3.34 0.05 4.39
C TYR A 64 -4.11 1.32 3.98
N ASN A 65 -4.04 2.31 4.85
CA ASN A 65 -4.39 3.69 4.58
C ASN A 65 -3.40 4.58 5.34
N ASN A 66 -2.66 5.42 4.62
CA ASN A 66 -1.62 6.32 5.11
C ASN A 66 -0.56 5.59 5.97
N GLY A 67 -0.14 4.39 5.52
CA GLY A 67 0.84 3.56 6.24
C GLY A 67 0.28 2.78 7.44
N LEU A 68 -1.00 2.94 7.79
CA LEU A 68 -1.65 2.25 8.90
C LEU A 68 -2.53 1.11 8.42
N ARG A 69 -2.54 -0.01 9.15
CA ARG A 69 -3.44 -1.14 8.84
C ARG A 69 -4.89 -0.68 8.96
N ASN A 70 -5.70 -1.01 7.98
CA ASN A 70 -7.08 -0.62 7.90
C ASN A 70 -7.91 -1.75 7.28
N LYS A 71 -9.23 -1.74 7.51
CA LYS A 71 -10.15 -2.77 7.03
C LYS A 71 -9.80 -4.17 7.53
N TYR A 72 -10.26 -5.19 6.83
CA TYR A 72 -10.07 -6.59 7.20
C TYR A 72 -8.66 -7.08 6.88
N TRP A 73 -8.10 -7.89 7.78
CA TRP A 73 -6.77 -8.48 7.69
C TRP A 73 -6.82 -9.97 7.97
N TYR A 74 -5.98 -10.70 7.24
CA TYR A 74 -5.79 -12.13 7.41
C TYR A 74 -4.34 -12.41 7.81
N PHE A 75 -4.15 -13.33 8.74
CA PHE A 75 -2.84 -13.79 9.21
C PHE A 75 -2.78 -15.30 9.10
N TYR A 76 -1.65 -15.81 8.61
CA TYR A 76 -1.47 -17.22 8.30
C TYR A 76 -0.22 -17.76 9.00
N ASN A 77 -0.26 -19.02 9.38
CA ASN A 77 0.91 -19.78 9.80
C ASN A 77 1.74 -20.20 8.58
N ARG A 78 2.93 -20.76 8.81
CA ARG A 78 3.82 -21.21 7.72
C ARG A 78 3.25 -22.36 6.88
N ASP A 79 2.34 -23.13 7.46
CA ASP A 79 1.63 -24.25 6.85
C ASP A 79 0.37 -23.81 6.06
N THR A 80 0.19 -22.50 5.84
CA THR A 80 -0.98 -21.87 5.19
C THR A 80 -2.27 -21.86 6.01
N SER A 81 -2.31 -22.49 7.19
CA SER A 81 -3.48 -22.40 8.06
C SER A 81 -3.71 -20.96 8.52
N LYS A 82 -4.98 -20.54 8.55
CA LYS A 82 -5.34 -19.21 9.04
C LYS A 82 -5.12 -19.17 10.55
N SER A 83 -4.19 -18.33 10.97
CA SER A 83 -3.85 -18.13 12.38
C SER A 83 -4.87 -17.22 13.05
N LYS A 84 -5.15 -16.06 12.42
CA LYS A 84 -6.05 -15.02 12.93
C LYS A 84 -6.63 -14.22 11.77
N GLU A 85 -7.74 -13.57 12.01
CA GLU A 85 -8.30 -12.55 11.12
C GLU A 85 -9.09 -11.53 11.94
N GLY A 86 -9.31 -10.35 11.38
CA GLY A 86 -10.05 -9.31 12.08
C GLY A 86 -9.98 -7.98 11.38
N TYR A 87 -10.76 -7.02 11.88
CA TYR A 87 -10.78 -5.67 11.34
C TYR A 87 -9.73 -4.79 12.03
N PHE A 88 -9.22 -3.81 11.29
CA PHE A 88 -8.36 -2.75 11.79
C PHE A 88 -8.95 -1.39 11.45
N VAL A 89 -8.84 -0.46 12.39
CA VAL A 89 -9.09 0.97 12.18
C VAL A 89 -7.85 1.72 12.63
N LYS A 90 -7.10 2.33 11.71
CA LYS A 90 -5.85 3.06 12.01
C LYS A 90 -4.86 2.22 12.87
N SER A 91 -4.62 0.99 12.45
CA SER A 91 -3.78 -0.01 13.15
C SER A 91 -4.32 -0.51 14.50
N LEU A 92 -5.46 -0.02 14.98
CA LEU A 92 -6.14 -0.55 16.16
C LEU A 92 -7.01 -1.74 15.78
N LYS A 93 -6.88 -2.81 16.58
CA LYS A 93 -7.63 -4.05 16.44
C LYS A 93 -9.11 -3.83 16.75
N ASN A 94 -10.00 -4.27 15.87
CA ASN A 94 -11.45 -4.22 16.03
C ASN A 94 -12.06 -5.54 15.56
N LYS A 95 -12.88 -6.22 16.39
CA LYS A 95 -13.43 -7.57 16.15
C LYS A 95 -12.34 -8.63 15.93
N TRP A 96 -11.75 -9.07 17.03
CA TRP A 96 -10.70 -10.09 17.11
C TRP A 96 -11.20 -11.31 17.85
#